data_AF-A0A317DIW1-F1
#
_entry.id   AF-A0A317DIW1-F1
#
_cell.length_a   1.000
_cell.length_b   1.000
_cell.length_c   1.000
_cell.angle_alpha   90.00
_cell.angle_beta   90.00
_cell.angle_gamma   90.00
#
_symmetry.space_group_name_H-M   'P 1'
#
loop_
_entity.id
_entity.type
_entity.pdbx_description
1 polymer ?
#
loop_
_entity_poly.entity_id
_entity_poly.type
_entity_poly.pdbx_seq_one_letter_code
_entity_poly.pdbx_strand_id
1 'polypeptide(L)' 'MDLAVRYLTLGRDAGQVISDPTAPDERWVYKRQACRRCGAPVRVWELGGRSAYACPVDQPRT' A
#
# COMPACT_ATOMS: atom_id res chain seq x y z
N MET A 1 -26.61 2.39 -9.02
CA MET A 1 -25.76 3.35 -8.29
C MET A 1 -24.72 2.54 -7.53
N ASP A 2 -23.46 2.69 -7.90
CA ASP A 2 -22.38 1.89 -7.34
C ASP A 2 -22.04 2.38 -5.93
N LEU A 3 -22.30 1.54 -4.92
CA LEU A 3 -22.08 1.86 -3.51
C LEU A 3 -20.61 2.17 -3.21
N ALA A 4 -19.68 1.54 -3.92
CA ALA A 4 -18.25 1.79 -3.72
C ALA A 4 -17.89 3.21 -4.16
N VAL A 5 -18.44 3.69 -5.29
CA VAL A 5 -18.26 5.07 -5.76
C VAL A 5 -18.78 6.08 -4.73
N ARG A 6 -19.94 5.81 -4.11
CA ARG A 6 -20.53 6.72 -3.12
C ARG A 6 -19.72 6.78 -1.82
N TYR A 7 -19.29 5.64 -1.29
CA TYR A 7 -18.56 5.60 -0.02
C TYR A 7 -17.11 6.07 -0.14
N LEU A 8 -16.45 5.85 -1.29
CA LEU A 8 -15.10 6.37 -1.53
C LEU A 8 -15.07 7.91 -1.55
N THR A 9 -16.06 8.54 -2.18
CA THR A 9 -16.17 10.02 -2.21
C THR A 9 -16.36 10.58 -0.80
N LEU A 10 -17.26 9.99 0.01
CA LEU A 10 -17.49 10.42 1.40
C LEU A 10 -16.22 10.32 2.26
N GLY A 11 -15.47 9.22 2.13
CA GLY A 11 -14.22 9.05 2.86
C GLY A 11 -13.13 10.04 2.42
N ARG A 12 -13.06 10.36 1.12
CA ARG A 12 -12.15 11.38 0.60
C ARG A 12 -12.48 12.77 1.16
N ASP A 13 -13.75 13.17 1.06
CA ASP A 13 -14.21 14.48 1.54
C ASP A 13 -14.04 14.64 3.06
N ALA A 14 -14.14 13.54 3.80
CA ALA A 14 -13.88 13.50 5.23
C ALA A 14 -12.37 13.46 5.60
N GLY A 15 -11.46 13.44 4.62
CA GLY A 15 -10.02 13.30 4.85
C GLY A 15 -9.60 11.93 5.43
N GLN A 16 -10.46 10.93 5.34
CA GLN A 16 -10.25 9.58 5.88
C GLN A 16 -9.64 8.61 4.86
N VAL A 17 -9.57 9.01 3.59
CA VAL A 17 -8.87 8.27 2.54
C VAL A 17 -7.43 8.80 2.46
N ILE A 18 -6.50 8.00 2.98
CA ILE A 18 -5.05 8.31 2.96
C ILE A 18 -4.39 7.88 1.65
N SER A 19 -5.00 6.94 0.93
CA SER A 19 -4.44 6.38 -0.29
C SER A 19 -5.04 7.06 -1.51
N ASP A 20 -4.27 7.88 -2.23
CA ASP A 20 -4.67 8.32 -3.57
C ASP A 20 -4.50 7.14 -4.55
N PRO A 21 -5.60 6.59 -5.11
CA PRO A 21 -5.49 5.50 -6.08
C PRO A 21 -4.79 5.92 -7.37
N THR A 22 -4.74 7.22 -7.67
CA THR A 22 -4.07 7.83 -8.83
C THR A 22 -2.62 8.25 -8.58
N ALA A 23 -2.12 8.12 -7.34
CA ALA A 23 -0.71 8.33 -6.97
C ALA A 23 0.00 6.98 -6.69
N PRO A 24 0.31 6.15 -7.70
CA PRO A 24 0.97 4.85 -7.51
C PRO A 24 2.40 4.97 -6.97
N ASP A 25 2.95 6.16 -7.04
CA ASP A 25 4.29 6.53 -6.62
C ASP A 25 4.43 6.59 -5.10
N GLU A 26 3.36 6.82 -4.35
CA GLU A 26 3.40 6.77 -2.88
C GLU A 26 3.63 5.36 -2.34
N ARG A 27 3.59 4.32 -3.19
CA ARG A 27 3.73 2.91 -2.78
C ARG A 27 5.15 2.42 -2.98
N TRP A 28 5.89 2.29 -1.89
CA TRP A 28 7.31 1.91 -1.91
C TRP A 28 7.51 0.39 -2.07
N VAL A 29 6.61 -0.41 -1.49
CA VAL A 29 6.71 -1.89 -1.46
C VAL A 29 5.40 -2.62 -1.80
N TYR A 30 4.24 -2.00 -1.54
CA TYR A 30 2.93 -2.65 -1.69
C TYR A 30 2.69 -3.11 -3.13
N LYS A 31 2.44 -4.42 -3.32
CA LYS A 31 2.22 -5.07 -4.62
C LYS A 31 3.33 -4.80 -5.66
N ARG A 32 4.58 -4.67 -5.23
CA ARG A 32 5.78 -4.55 -6.09
C ARG A 32 6.70 -5.74 -5.89
N GLN A 33 7.48 -6.07 -6.93
CA GLN A 33 8.54 -7.09 -6.85
C GLN A 33 9.83 -6.54 -6.23
N ALA A 34 10.10 -5.24 -6.39
CA ALA A 34 11.30 -4.57 -5.88
C ALA A 34 10.96 -3.26 -5.16
N CYS A 35 11.74 -2.92 -4.13
CA CYS A 35 11.62 -1.68 -3.38
C CYS A 35 11.87 -0.49 -4.30
N ARG A 36 10.96 0.49 -4.30
CA ARG A 36 11.11 1.71 -5.11
C ARG A 36 12.38 2.50 -4.76
N ARG A 37 12.80 2.48 -3.49
CA ARG A 37 13.93 3.28 -3.01
C ARG A 37 15.27 2.65 -3.34
N CYS A 38 15.47 1.39 -2.95
CA CYS A 38 16.79 0.76 -2.96
C CYS A 38 16.91 -0.41 -3.96
N GLY A 39 15.82 -0.78 -4.66
CA GLY A 39 15.82 -1.86 -5.64
C GLY A 39 15.82 -3.29 -5.06
N ALA A 40 15.96 -3.46 -3.74
CA ALA A 40 15.98 -4.80 -3.13
C ALA A 40 14.64 -5.54 -3.33
N PRO A 41 14.64 -6.88 -3.47
CA PRO A 41 13.43 -7.66 -3.60
C PRO A 41 12.49 -7.46 -2.41
N VAL A 42 11.21 -7.22 -2.68
CA VAL A 42 10.19 -7.08 -1.63
C VAL A 42 9.85 -8.45 -1.06
N ARG A 43 9.91 -8.58 0.27
CA ARG A 43 9.39 -9.75 0.99
C ARG A 43 7.88 -9.64 1.14
N VAL A 44 7.18 -10.76 0.95
CA VAL A 44 5.73 -10.86 1.16
C VAL A 44 5.46 -12.06 2.07
N TRP A 45 4.70 -11.86 3.14
CA TRP A 45 4.30 -12.92 4.06
C TRP A 45 2.94 -12.61 4.68
N GLU A 46 2.31 -13.62 5.29
CA GLU A 46 1.06 -13.45 6.02
C GLU A 46 1.31 -13.02 7.47
N LEU A 47 0.61 -11.97 7.91
CA LEU A 47 0.65 -11.44 9.27
C LEU A 47 -0.78 -11.15 9.73
N GLY A 48 -1.29 -11.95 10.68
CA GLY A 48 -2.66 -11.79 11.19
C GLY A 48 -3.75 -11.94 10.13
N GLY A 49 -3.55 -12.83 9.15
CA GLY A 49 -4.48 -13.07 8.05
C GLY A 49 -4.50 -11.97 6.98
N ARG A 50 -3.45 -11.16 6.91
CA ARG A 50 -3.24 -10.14 5.88
C ARG A 50 -1.85 -10.30 5.28
N SER A 51 -1.74 -10.04 3.98
CA SER A 51 -0.43 -9.98 3.33
C SER A 51 0.31 -8.70 3.74
N ALA A 52 1.48 -8.89 4.35
CA ALA A 52 2.45 -7.85 4.63
C ALA A 52 3.51 -7.80 3.52
N TYR A 53 4.01 -6.59 3.23
CA TYR A 53 5.04 -6.34 2.22
C TYR A 53 6.15 -5.50 2.88
N ALA A 54 7.41 -5.91 2.74
CA ALA A 54 8.53 -5.13 3.28
C ALA A 54 9.79 -5.19 2.42
N CYS A 55 10.56 -4.09 2.47
CA CYS A 55 11.91 -4.03 1.93
C CYS A 55 12.90 -4.51 3.01
N PRO A 56 13.74 -5.52 2.76
CA PRO A 56 14.68 -6.00 3.78
C PRO A 56 15.80 -5.01 4.13
N VAL A 57 16.04 -3.99 3.30
CA VAL A 57 17.08 -2.97 3.53
C VAL A 57 16.51 -1.83 4.37
N ASP A 58 15.40 -1.23 3.93
CA ASP A 58 14.77 -0.11 4.64
C ASP A 58 13.99 -0.57 5.90
N GLN A 59 13.58 -1.85 5.96
CA GLN A 59 12.80 -2.45 7.06
C GLN A 59 13.44 -3.78 7.52
N PRO A 60 14.61 -3.75 8.17
CA PRO A 60 15.41 -4.96 8.42
C PRO A 60 14.86 -5.91 9.49
N ARG A 61 13.86 -5.50 10.27
CA ARG A 61 13.27 -6.29 11.39
C ARG A 61 11.89 -6.88 11.06
N THR A 62 11.58 -7.01 9.78
CA THR A 62 10.32 -7.59 9.27
C THR A 62 10.46 -9.04 8.87
#